data_AF-F6Q3X3-F1
#
_entry.id   AF-F6Q3X3-F1
#
_cell.length_a   1.000
_cell.length_b   1.000
_cell.length_c   1.000
_cell.angle_alpha   90.00
_cell.angle_beta   90.00
_cell.angle_gamma   90.00
#
_symmetry.space_group_name_H-M   'P 1'
#
loop_
_entity.id
_entity.type
_entity.pdbx_description
1 polymer ?
#
loop_
_entity_poly.entity_id
_entity_poly.type
_entity_poly.pdbx_seq_one_letter_code
_entity_poly.pdbx_strand_id
1 'polypeptide(L)'
;MTFQQSTVTTKANNLQQQTKYSVTTSHPTKPNLHTQRNNPTHAINNSMARRYPPLPQPPPHPPNLPKFLPPPPQQLKLGIKKDKGVIVLSWNNDNHSKSSVKMNCYELFAYQCNAGRKTWKKIGEDGIEAMPLPMACTLTQFSPSCTYYFSVRGRDIYGRFGPFSSPCGSTEP
;
A
#
# COMPACT_ATOMS: atom_id res chain seq x y z
N MET A 1 2.65 17.67 12.22
CA MET A 1 2.19 16.34 12.71
C MET A 1 3.07 15.27 12.09
N THR A 2 4.17 15.01 12.79
CA THR A 2 5.20 14.04 12.43
C THR A 2 4.69 12.66 12.81
N PHE A 3 4.63 11.73 11.86
CA PHE A 3 4.53 10.32 12.23
C PHE A 3 5.89 9.98 12.84
N GLN A 4 5.92 9.64 14.12
CA GLN A 4 7.10 9.09 14.78
C GLN A 4 7.63 7.93 13.94
N GLN A 5 8.95 7.81 13.80
CA GLN A 5 9.60 6.80 12.96
C GLN A 5 9.05 5.40 13.30
N SER A 6 8.20 4.84 12.44
CA SER A 6 7.68 3.50 12.66
C SER A 6 8.76 2.48 12.29
N THR A 7 9.20 1.69 13.27
CA THR A 7 10.05 0.54 12.93
C THR A 7 9.17 -0.49 12.25
N VAL A 8 9.60 -0.90 11.06
CA VAL A 8 8.93 -1.92 10.27
C VAL A 8 9.77 -3.17 10.25
N THR A 9 9.25 -4.24 10.82
CA THR A 9 9.91 -5.55 10.72
C THR A 9 9.14 -6.38 9.73
N THR A 10 9.77 -6.72 8.61
CA THR A 10 9.21 -7.63 7.62
C THR A 10 9.68 -9.06 7.88
N LYS A 11 8.77 -10.01 7.71
CA LYS A 11 9.06 -11.44 7.82
C LYS A 11 8.41 -12.18 6.66
N ALA A 12 9.14 -13.11 6.07
CA ALA A 12 8.65 -14.04 5.07
C ALA A 12 9.27 -15.42 5.33
N ASN A 13 8.44 -16.43 5.54
CA ASN A 13 8.90 -17.76 5.95
C ASN A 13 9.86 -17.67 7.15
N ASN A 14 11.16 -17.93 6.95
CA ASN A 14 12.22 -17.82 7.96
C ASN A 14 13.13 -16.59 7.80
N LEU A 15 12.96 -15.78 6.75
CA LEU A 15 13.72 -14.56 6.55
C LEU A 15 13.04 -13.40 7.28
N GLN A 16 13.80 -12.71 8.12
CA GLN A 16 13.36 -11.51 8.82
C GLN A 16 14.28 -10.36 8.42
N GLN A 17 13.70 -9.26 7.96
CA GLN A 17 14.43 -8.02 7.69
C GLN A 17 13.83 -6.92 8.55
N GLN A 18 14.68 -6.23 9.30
CA GLN A 18 14.25 -5.08 10.08
C GLN A 18 14.69 -3.82 9.35
N THR A 19 13.73 -3.03 8.90
CA THR A 19 14.00 -1.79 8.17
C THR A 19 13.21 -0.66 8.84
N LYS A 20 13.90 0.43 9.16
CA LYS A 20 13.22 1.62 9.67
C LYS A 20 12.61 2.35 8.47
N TYR A 21 11.30 2.31 8.32
CA TYR A 21 10.61 3.10 7.30
C TYR A 21 9.98 4.33 7.94
N SER A 22 10.29 5.50 7.38
CA SER A 22 9.62 6.74 7.73
C SER A 22 8.29 6.83 6.98
N VAL A 23 7.25 7.34 7.66
CA VAL A 23 6.03 7.79 6.97
C VAL A 23 6.27 9.22 6.51
N THR A 24 6.87 9.37 5.33
CA THR A 24 7.19 10.69 4.76
C THR A 24 5.90 11.41 4.36
N THR A 25 5.73 12.65 4.84
CA THR A 25 4.68 13.54 4.34
C THR A 25 5.25 14.22 3.10
N SER A 26 4.82 13.78 1.91
CA SER A 26 5.18 14.50 0.68
C SER A 26 4.64 15.93 0.79
N HIS A 27 5.55 16.90 0.85
CA HIS A 27 5.21 18.27 0.54
C HIS A 27 5.06 18.34 -0.98
N PRO A 28 3.96 18.90 -1.53
CA PRO A 28 3.90 19.16 -2.96
C PRO A 28 4.89 20.28 -3.28
N THR A 29 6.03 19.93 -3.87
CA THR A 29 6.85 20.92 -4.57
C THR A 29 6.03 21.43 -5.75
N LYS A 30 5.95 22.75 -5.88
CA LYS A 30 5.08 23.52 -6.77
C LYS A 30 4.95 22.89 -8.18
N PRO A 31 3.73 22.72 -8.73
CA PRO A 31 3.55 22.22 -10.08
C PRO A 31 3.95 23.27 -11.12
N ASN A 32 4.78 22.85 -12.07
CA ASN A 32 5.02 23.56 -13.31
C ASN A 32 3.69 23.54 -14.12
N LEU A 33 3.21 24.71 -14.52
CA LEU A 33 1.97 24.88 -15.28
C LEU A 33 2.15 24.29 -16.67
N HIS A 34 1.48 23.16 -16.94
CA HIS A 34 1.01 22.88 -18.29
C HIS A 34 -0.39 22.27 -18.24
N THR A 35 -1.33 23.05 -18.73
CA THR A 35 -2.75 22.76 -18.88
C THR A 35 -2.95 21.62 -19.87
N GLN A 36 -3.55 20.51 -19.46
CA GLN A 36 -4.44 19.76 -20.36
C GLN A 36 -5.69 19.29 -19.61
N ARG A 37 -6.78 19.46 -20.33
CA ARG A 37 -8.17 19.56 -19.90
C ARG A 37 -8.91 18.32 -20.46
N ASN A 38 -9.86 17.83 -19.66
CA ASN A 38 -10.93 16.85 -19.95
C ASN A 38 -10.60 15.34 -19.90
N ASN A 39 -11.22 14.64 -18.93
CA ASN A 39 -12.36 13.77 -19.25
C ASN A 39 -13.22 13.45 -18.00
N PRO A 40 -14.56 13.36 -18.12
CA PRO A 40 -15.47 13.01 -17.04
C PRO A 40 -15.86 11.53 -17.10
N THR A 41 -15.52 10.71 -16.10
CA THR A 41 -16.09 9.36 -16.00
C THR A 41 -16.27 8.90 -14.55
N HIS A 42 -17.55 8.80 -14.18
CA HIS A 42 -18.16 7.89 -13.22
C HIS A 42 -17.65 7.90 -11.78
N ALA A 43 -18.24 8.80 -10.98
CA ALA A 43 -18.40 8.59 -9.55
C ALA A 43 -19.27 7.33 -9.34
N ILE A 44 -18.63 6.19 -9.09
CA ILE A 44 -19.33 5.00 -8.61
C ILE A 44 -19.80 5.32 -7.19
N ASN A 45 -21.10 5.55 -7.06
CA ASN A 45 -21.81 5.55 -5.78
C ASN A 45 -21.50 4.25 -5.04
N ASN A 46 -20.63 4.30 -4.03
CA ASN A 46 -20.40 3.16 -3.16
C ASN A 46 -20.45 3.64 -1.72
N SER A 47 -21.44 3.15 -0.97
CA SER A 47 -21.70 3.45 0.44
C SER A 47 -20.52 3.11 1.37
N MET A 48 -19.50 2.40 0.87
CA MET A 48 -18.20 2.17 1.52
C MET A 48 -17.24 3.39 1.49
N ALA A 49 -17.47 4.35 0.58
CA ALA A 49 -16.68 5.59 0.42
C ALA A 49 -16.77 6.56 1.62
N ARG A 50 -17.56 6.22 2.65
CA ARG A 50 -17.70 7.05 3.85
C ARG A 50 -16.62 6.84 4.91
N ARG A 51 -15.81 5.77 4.84
CA ARG A 51 -14.82 5.46 5.90
C ARG A 51 -13.38 5.83 5.58
N TYR A 52 -13.02 5.97 4.31
CA TYR A 52 -11.67 6.37 3.88
C TYR A 52 -11.72 7.06 2.49
N PRO A 53 -10.74 7.93 2.17
CA PRO A 53 -10.65 8.56 0.85
C PRO A 53 -10.35 7.52 -0.25
N PRO A 54 -10.54 7.86 -1.55
CA PRO A 54 -10.10 7.00 -2.64
C PRO A 54 -8.58 6.78 -2.59
N LEU A 55 -8.14 5.57 -2.97
CA LEU A 55 -6.72 5.23 -3.05
C LEU A 55 -6.02 6.05 -4.16
N PRO A 56 -4.71 6.31 -4.04
CA PRO A 56 -3.94 6.98 -5.10
C PRO A 56 -4.03 6.20 -6.42
N GLN A 57 -4.17 6.90 -7.55
CA GLN A 57 -4.13 6.24 -8.85
C GLN A 57 -2.73 5.64 -9.10
N PRO A 58 -2.62 4.48 -9.76
CA PRO A 58 -1.33 3.96 -10.19
C PRO A 58 -0.66 4.94 -11.16
N PRO A 59 0.68 5.09 -11.10
CA PRO A 59 1.41 5.75 -12.16
C PRO A 59 1.10 5.09 -13.51
N PRO A 60 1.19 5.82 -14.63
CA PRO A 60 1.11 5.23 -15.95
C PRO A 60 2.10 4.07 -16.08
N HIS A 61 1.69 3.01 -16.76
CA HIS A 61 2.58 1.89 -17.05
C HIS A 61 3.79 2.37 -17.87
N PRO A 62 4.98 1.76 -17.69
CA PRO A 62 6.13 2.06 -18.53
C PRO A 62 5.76 1.90 -20.01
N PRO A 63 6.10 2.86 -20.88
CA PRO A 63 5.92 2.68 -22.32
C PRO A 63 6.82 1.54 -22.81
N ASN A 64 6.34 0.79 -23.81
CA ASN A 64 7.11 -0.26 -24.51
C ASN A 64 7.45 -1.52 -23.69
N LEU A 65 6.47 -2.08 -22.99
CA LEU A 65 6.63 -3.41 -22.38
C LEU A 65 6.69 -4.51 -23.47
N PRO A 66 7.56 -5.53 -23.33
CA PRO A 66 7.57 -6.68 -24.22
C PRO A 66 6.19 -7.37 -24.30
N LYS A 67 5.77 -7.79 -25.49
CA LYS A 67 4.45 -8.41 -25.71
C LYS A 67 4.30 -9.79 -25.07
N PHE A 68 5.40 -10.43 -24.69
CA PHE A 68 5.46 -11.78 -24.11
C PHE A 68 5.71 -11.77 -22.59
N LEU A 69 5.44 -10.66 -21.90
CA LEU A 69 5.57 -10.63 -20.45
C LEU A 69 4.52 -11.53 -19.77
N PRO A 70 4.85 -12.15 -18.62
CA PRO A 70 3.84 -12.78 -17.77
C PRO A 70 2.75 -11.77 -17.37
N PRO A 71 1.58 -12.23 -16.92
CA PRO A 71 0.54 -11.35 -16.40
C PRO A 71 1.07 -10.35 -15.36
N PRO A 72 0.48 -9.14 -15.27
CA PRO A 72 0.84 -8.17 -14.24
C PRO A 72 0.54 -8.72 -12.83
N PRO A 73 1.10 -8.10 -11.78
CA PRO A 73 0.81 -8.48 -10.40
C PRO A 73 -0.69 -8.57 -10.12
N GLN A 74 -1.10 -9.66 -9.48
CA GLN A 74 -2.48 -9.86 -9.07
C GLN A 74 -2.79 -9.11 -7.78
N GLN A 75 -4.08 -9.05 -7.42
CA GLN A 75 -4.51 -8.48 -6.16
C GLN A 75 -3.95 -9.28 -4.98
N LEU A 76 -3.54 -8.58 -3.93
CA LEU A 76 -3.10 -9.19 -2.67
C LEU A 76 -4.27 -9.24 -1.68
N LYS A 77 -4.31 -10.30 -0.88
CA LYS A 77 -5.20 -10.41 0.29
C LYS A 77 -4.47 -9.86 1.52
N LEU A 78 -4.94 -8.74 2.08
CA LEU A 78 -4.37 -8.11 3.27
C LEU A 78 -5.12 -8.53 4.53
N GLY A 79 -4.38 -9.04 5.52
CA GLY A 79 -4.84 -9.29 6.88
C GLY A 79 -4.20 -8.30 7.87
N ILE A 80 -4.94 -7.98 8.93
CA ILE A 80 -4.51 -7.03 9.97
C ILE A 80 -4.79 -7.65 11.34
N LYS A 81 -3.81 -7.56 12.23
CA LYS A 81 -3.96 -7.84 13.66
C LYS A 81 -3.41 -6.66 14.44
N LYS A 82 -4.18 -6.13 15.40
CA LYS A 82 -3.75 -5.05 16.29
C LYS A 82 -3.70 -5.61 17.72
N ASP A 83 -2.58 -5.39 18.40
CA ASP A 83 -2.41 -5.75 19.82
C ASP A 83 -1.49 -4.72 20.50
N LYS A 84 -1.92 -4.15 21.63
CA LYS A 84 -1.12 -3.28 22.52
C LYS A 84 -0.24 -2.23 21.81
N GLY A 85 -0.79 -1.52 20.82
CA GLY A 85 -0.07 -0.46 20.08
C GLY A 85 0.85 -0.98 18.96
N VAL A 86 0.84 -2.28 18.69
CA VAL A 86 1.49 -2.96 17.58
C VAL A 86 0.45 -3.36 16.55
N ILE A 87 0.72 -3.12 15.27
CA ILE A 87 -0.12 -3.56 14.15
C ILE A 87 0.69 -4.52 13.30
N VAL A 88 0.25 -5.77 13.21
CA VAL A 88 0.81 -6.77 12.32
C VAL A 88 -0.06 -6.84 11.07
N LEU A 89 0.55 -6.51 9.94
CA LEU A 89 -0.04 -6.66 8.62
C LEU A 89 0.51 -7.93 7.99
N SER A 90 -0.32 -8.69 7.29
CA SER A 90 0.14 -9.82 6.49
C SER A 90 -0.55 -9.85 5.15
N TRP A 91 0.14 -10.28 4.10
CA TRP A 91 -0.46 -10.42 2.79
C TRP A 91 0.02 -11.66 2.04
N ASN A 92 -0.85 -12.16 1.17
CA ASN A 92 -0.60 -13.26 0.26
C ASN A 92 -1.27 -12.99 -1.09
N ASN A 93 -0.93 -13.77 -2.12
CA ASN A 93 -1.59 -13.69 -3.42
C ASN A 93 -3.07 -14.08 -3.25
N ASP A 94 -3.98 -13.33 -3.87
CA ASP A 94 -5.40 -13.64 -3.83
C ASP A 94 -5.72 -14.94 -4.57
N ASN A 95 -4.98 -15.22 -5.65
CA ASN A 95 -5.07 -16.43 -6.46
C ASN A 95 -3.69 -17.11 -6.59
N HIS A 96 -3.66 -18.43 -6.45
CA HIS A 96 -2.47 -19.27 -6.62
C HIS A 96 -2.10 -19.46 -8.11
N SER A 97 -2.16 -18.40 -8.92
CA SER A 97 -1.76 -18.48 -10.33
C SER A 97 -0.26 -18.80 -10.42
N LYS A 98 0.05 -19.94 -11.06
CA LYS A 98 1.41 -20.46 -11.26
C LYS A 98 2.28 -19.59 -12.18
N SER A 99 1.70 -18.60 -12.87
CA SER A 99 2.40 -17.68 -13.80
C SER A 99 2.51 -16.27 -13.23
N SER A 100 2.96 -16.16 -11.98
CA SER A 100 3.13 -14.86 -11.33
C SER A 100 4.52 -14.31 -11.60
N VAL A 101 4.59 -13.08 -12.11
CA VAL A 101 5.84 -12.33 -12.27
C VAL A 101 6.50 -12.09 -10.90
N LYS A 102 7.84 -12.10 -10.87
CA LYS A 102 8.60 -11.77 -9.65
C LYS A 102 8.28 -10.34 -9.19
N MET A 103 7.95 -10.17 -7.92
CA MET A 103 7.74 -8.87 -7.28
C MET A 103 9.08 -8.20 -6.98
N ASN A 104 9.16 -6.89 -7.21
CA ASN A 104 10.28 -6.04 -6.84
C ASN A 104 10.07 -5.41 -5.46
N CYS A 105 8.90 -4.79 -5.25
CA CYS A 105 8.51 -4.22 -3.97
C CYS A 105 7.00 -4.22 -3.76
N TYR A 106 6.57 -4.03 -2.52
CA TYR A 106 5.20 -3.80 -2.11
C TYR A 106 5.02 -2.36 -1.67
N GLU A 107 4.00 -1.68 -2.19
CA GLU A 107 3.63 -0.35 -1.72
C GLU A 107 2.48 -0.47 -0.73
N LEU A 108 2.81 -0.19 0.53
CA LEU A 108 1.86 -0.18 1.63
C LEU A 108 1.39 1.24 1.90
N PHE A 109 0.08 1.44 1.94
CA PHE A 109 -0.53 2.72 2.27
C PHE A 109 -1.35 2.63 3.55
N ALA A 110 -1.28 3.69 4.36
CA ALA A 110 -2.03 3.85 5.59
C ALA A 110 -2.89 5.11 5.54
N TYR A 111 -4.12 5.02 6.02
CA TYR A 111 -5.01 6.14 6.25
C TYR A 111 -5.44 6.16 7.71
N GLN A 112 -5.38 7.32 8.35
CA GLN A 112 -5.77 7.52 9.75
C GLN A 112 -7.04 8.36 9.80
N CYS A 113 -8.14 7.80 10.33
CA CYS A 113 -9.47 8.42 10.26
C CYS A 113 -9.54 9.79 10.96
N ASN A 114 -8.84 9.94 12.10
CA ASN A 114 -8.93 11.13 12.95
C ASN A 114 -7.80 12.14 12.76
N ALA A 115 -6.98 12.00 11.70
CA ALA A 115 -5.81 12.86 11.50
C ALA A 115 -6.13 14.26 10.93
N GLY A 116 -7.41 14.59 10.74
CA GLY A 116 -7.87 15.81 10.05
C GLY A 116 -7.54 15.86 8.55
N ARG A 117 -6.68 14.96 8.04
CA ARG A 117 -6.25 14.86 6.64
C ARG A 117 -6.89 13.63 5.99
N LYS A 118 -7.65 13.85 4.92
CA LYS A 118 -8.29 12.79 4.11
C LYS A 118 -7.33 12.26 3.02
N THR A 119 -6.15 11.78 3.42
CA THR A 119 -5.12 11.32 2.47
C THR A 119 -4.48 10.02 2.90
N TRP A 120 -4.32 9.08 1.97
CA TRP A 120 -3.48 7.91 2.14
C TRP A 120 -2.00 8.31 2.22
N LYS A 121 -1.24 7.68 3.11
CA LYS A 121 0.20 7.87 3.26
C LYS A 121 0.94 6.60 2.93
N LYS A 122 1.97 6.70 2.09
CA LYS A 122 2.85 5.58 1.77
C LYS A 122 3.77 5.28 2.96
N ILE A 123 3.94 4.00 3.29
CA ILE A 123 4.90 3.50 4.26
C ILE A 123 6.14 3.04 3.50
N GLY A 124 7.29 3.65 3.79
CA GLY A 124 8.52 3.46 3.03
C GLY A 124 8.48 4.19 1.70
N GLU A 125 9.37 5.16 1.50
CA GLU A 125 9.40 5.99 0.29
C GLU A 125 9.63 5.15 -0.98
N ASP A 126 10.60 4.24 -0.91
CA ASP A 126 10.94 3.28 -1.98
C ASP A 126 10.00 2.07 -2.03
N GLY A 127 9.05 1.99 -1.09
CA GLY A 127 8.24 0.80 -0.83
C GLY A 127 8.99 -0.23 0.03
N ILE A 128 8.31 -1.33 0.31
CA ILE A 128 8.85 -2.44 1.09
C ILE A 128 9.43 -3.45 0.11
N GLU A 129 10.71 -3.79 0.23
CA GLU A 129 11.35 -4.77 -0.65
C GLU A 129 10.57 -6.09 -0.66
N ALA A 130 10.36 -6.66 -1.85
CA ALA A 130 9.55 -7.85 -1.98
C ALA A 130 10.26 -9.07 -1.41
N MET A 131 9.64 -9.69 -0.40
CA MET A 131 10.02 -10.99 0.11
C MET A 131 9.04 -12.09 -0.37
N PRO A 132 9.40 -13.38 -0.28
CA PRO A 132 8.49 -14.48 -0.62
C PRO A 132 7.17 -14.38 0.15
N LEU A 133 6.05 -14.68 -0.53
CA LEU A 133 4.74 -14.75 0.13
C LEU A 133 4.56 -16.11 0.83
N PRO A 134 3.81 -16.18 1.95
CA PRO A 134 3.12 -15.08 2.62
C PRO A 134 4.08 -14.16 3.37
N MET A 135 3.85 -12.85 3.27
CA MET A 135 4.70 -11.83 3.89
C MET A 135 3.95 -11.15 5.03
N ALA A 136 4.66 -10.80 6.10
CA ALA A 136 4.15 -10.03 7.22
C ALA A 136 5.02 -8.81 7.50
N CYS A 137 4.40 -7.78 8.04
CA CYS A 137 5.00 -6.48 8.34
C CYS A 137 4.45 -6.00 9.68
N THR A 138 5.33 -5.89 10.67
CA THR A 138 4.98 -5.35 11.98
C THR A 138 5.26 -3.86 12.00
N LEU A 139 4.22 -3.08 12.26
CA LEU A 139 4.26 -1.65 12.46
C LEU A 139 4.15 -1.32 13.95
N THR A 140 5.06 -0.50 14.46
CA THR A 140 5.11 -0.08 15.87
C THR A 140 4.88 1.42 16.02
N GLN A 141 4.54 1.86 17.24
CA GLN A 141 4.34 3.27 17.60
C GLN A 141 3.09 3.92 16.97
N PHE A 142 2.03 3.13 16.78
CA PHE A 142 0.74 3.65 16.32
C PHE A 142 -0.08 4.13 17.51
N SER A 143 -0.73 5.29 17.39
CA SER A 143 -1.63 5.78 18.44
C SER A 143 -2.79 4.79 18.62
N PRO A 144 -2.95 4.14 19.79
CA PRO A 144 -3.96 3.11 19.99
C PRO A 144 -5.39 3.66 19.88
N SER A 145 -5.57 4.95 20.14
CA SER A 145 -6.84 5.69 20.07
C SER A 145 -7.30 6.04 18.64
N CYS A 146 -6.53 5.69 17.61
CA CYS A 146 -6.88 5.99 16.22
C CYS A 146 -7.23 4.73 15.44
N THR A 147 -8.27 4.82 14.62
CA THR A 147 -8.56 3.81 13.59
C THR A 147 -7.67 4.06 12.38
N TYR A 148 -6.93 3.02 11.99
CA TYR A 148 -6.13 3.01 10.77
C TYR A 148 -6.76 2.10 9.74
N TYR A 149 -6.63 2.48 8.48
CA TYR A 149 -6.96 1.66 7.32
C TYR A 149 -5.70 1.44 6.52
N PHE A 150 -5.54 0.23 5.99
CA PHE A 150 -4.37 -0.14 5.21
C PHE A 150 -4.80 -0.77 3.89
N SER A 151 -3.99 -0.54 2.87
CA SER A 151 -4.09 -1.20 1.58
C SER A 151 -2.70 -1.39 0.99
N VAL A 152 -2.48 -2.51 0.30
CA VAL A 152 -1.20 -2.89 -0.27
C VAL A 152 -1.34 -3.24 -1.74
N ARG A 153 -0.34 -2.92 -2.55
CA ARG A 153 -0.20 -3.40 -3.94
C ARG A 153 1.23 -3.88 -4.22
N GLY A 154 1.38 -4.81 -5.15
CA GLY A 154 2.67 -5.25 -5.65
C GLY A 154 3.16 -4.40 -6.83
N ARG A 155 4.47 -4.21 -6.93
CA ARG A 155 5.17 -3.73 -8.11
C ARG A 155 6.13 -4.82 -8.57
N ASP A 156 6.04 -5.25 -9.82
CA ASP A 156 6.94 -6.26 -10.36
C ASP A 156 8.31 -5.69 -10.80
N ILE A 157 9.22 -6.58 -11.16
CA ILE A 157 10.54 -6.24 -11.72
C ILE A 157 10.48 -5.46 -13.05
N TYR A 158 9.31 -5.42 -13.71
CA TYR A 158 9.09 -4.65 -14.93
C TYR A 158 8.44 -3.29 -14.63
N GLY A 159 8.31 -2.90 -13.36
CA GLY A 159 7.70 -1.64 -12.95
C GLY A 159 6.18 -1.57 -13.11
N ARG A 160 5.51 -2.70 -13.34
CA ARG A 160 4.04 -2.76 -13.44
C ARG A 160 3.44 -2.88 -12.05
N PHE A 161 2.43 -2.05 -11.78
CA PHE A 161 1.68 -2.08 -10.54
C PHE A 161 0.48 -3.01 -10.67
N GLY A 162 0.29 -3.85 -9.66
CA GLY A 162 -0.97 -4.59 -9.48
C GLY A 162 -2.08 -3.71 -8.90
N PRO A 163 -3.32 -4.22 -8.89
CA PRO A 163 -4.40 -3.57 -8.18
C PRO A 163 -4.13 -3.54 -6.67
N PHE A 164 -4.68 -2.54 -6.00
CA PHE A 164 -4.67 -2.48 -4.55
C PHE A 164 -5.52 -3.58 -3.93
N SER A 165 -5.10 -4.10 -2.77
CA SER A 165 -5.93 -4.90 -1.91
C SER A 165 -7.16 -4.10 -1.45
N SER A 166 -8.25 -4.80 -1.16
CA SER A 166 -9.37 -4.20 -0.43
C SER A 166 -8.87 -3.52 0.85
N PRO A 167 -9.23 -2.24 1.10
CA PRO A 167 -8.84 -1.56 2.32
C PRO A 167 -9.32 -2.32 3.57
N CYS A 168 -8.40 -2.62 4.48
CA CYS A 168 -8.69 -3.32 5.72
C CYS A 168 -8.45 -2.38 6.91
N GLY A 169 -9.36 -2.37 7.88
CA GLY A 169 -9.29 -1.51 9.06
C GLY A 169 -8.67 -2.21 10.26
N SER A 170 -7.88 -1.50 11.06
CA SER A 170 -7.44 -1.94 12.38
C SER A 170 -8.54 -1.69 13.41
N THR A 171 -9.68 -2.36 13.29
CA THR A 171 -10.66 -2.40 14.38
C THR A 171 -10.17 -3.37 15.44
N GLU A 172 -10.20 -2.93 16.70
CA GLU A 172 -9.99 -3.82 17.85
C GLU A 172 -11.15 -4.83 17.88
N PRO A 173 -10.88 -6.13 18.10
CA PRO A 173 -11.96 -7.10 18.29
C PRO A 173 -12.82 -6.79 19.51
#